data_AF-A0A937Z384-F1
#
_entry.id   AF-A0A937Z384-F1
#
_cell.length_a   1.000
_cell.length_b   1.000
_cell.length_c   1.000
_cell.angle_alpha   90.00
_cell.angle_beta   90.00
_cell.angle_gamma   90.00
#
_symmetry.space_group_name_H-M   'P 1'
#
loop_
_entity.id
_entity.type
_entity.pdbx_description
1 polymer ?
#
loop_
_entity_poly.entity_id
_entity_poly.type
_entity_poly.pdbx_seq_one_letter_code
_entity_poly.pdbx_strand_id
1 'polypeptide(L)' 'MASILIRGGTVVNADISERADVLIRDGKIAAVGEGLSGDTVI' A
#
# COMPACT_ATOMS: atom_id res chain seq x y z
N MET A 1 5.82 8.68 -13.17
CA MET A 1 6.63 8.77 -11.93
C MET A 1 6.63 7.40 -11.27
N ALA A 2 7.70 7.04 -10.55
CA ALA A 2 7.84 5.72 -9.94
C ALA A 2 6.91 5.56 -8.72
N SER A 3 6.42 4.33 -8.51
CA SER A 3 5.55 3.94 -7.41
C SER A 3 6.28 3.13 -6.34
N ILE A 4 5.84 3.28 -5.09
CA ILE A 4 6.35 2.49 -3.95
C ILE A 4 5.21 1.61 -3.46
N LEU A 5 5.50 0.32 -3.29
CA LEU A 5 4.61 -0.67 -2.71
C LEU A 5 5.12 -1.08 -1.34
N ILE A 6 4.32 -0.88 -0.31
CA ILE A 6 4.52 -1.49 1.00
C ILE A 6 3.73 -2.79 1.01
N ARG A 7 4.40 -3.95 1.11
CA ARG A 7 3.76 -5.26 0.93
C ARG A 7 3.51 -5.99 2.26
N GLY A 8 2.32 -6.59 2.39
CA GLY A 8 1.98 -7.58 3.42
C GLY A 8 1.91 -7.05 4.85
N GLY A 9 1.77 -5.72 5.01
CA GLY A 9 1.65 -5.07 6.31
C GLY A 9 0.28 -5.29 6.95
N THR A 10 0.15 -4.88 8.22
CA THR A 10 -1.16 -4.64 8.84
C THR A 10 -1.47 -3.16 8.71
N VAL A 11 -2.47 -2.82 7.91
CA VAL A 11 -2.96 -1.45 7.74
C VAL A 11 -3.94 -1.16 8.87
N VAL A 12 -3.72 -0.05 9.57
CA VAL A 12 -4.52 0.38 10.72
C VAL A 12 -5.14 1.73 10.40
N ASN A 13 -6.46 1.75 10.26
CA ASN A 13 -7.27 2.96 10.11
C ASN A 13 -8.11 3.20 11.37
N ALA A 14 -8.91 4.26 11.37
CA ALA A 14 -9.78 4.61 12.49
C ALA A 14 -10.94 3.62 12.70
N ASP A 15 -11.29 2.84 11.68
CA ASP A 15 -12.40 1.89 11.66
C ASP A 15 -11.93 0.45 11.90
N ILE A 16 -10.94 -0.02 11.14
CA ILE A 16 -10.48 -1.40 11.16
C ILE A 16 -8.95 -1.54 11.09
N SER A 17 -8.46 -2.74 11.42
CA SER A 17 -7.08 -3.16 11.21
C SER A 17 -7.05 -4.49 10.47
N GLU A 18 -6.39 -4.53 9.31
CA GLU A 18 -6.39 -5.71 8.43
C GLU A 18 -5.04 -5.87 7.71
N ARG A 19 -4.78 -7.07 7.18
CA ARG A 19 -3.60 -7.28 6.32
C ARG A 19 -3.88 -6.73 4.93
N ALA A 20 -2.96 -5.92 4.42
CA ALA A 20 -3.04 -5.37 3.07
C ALA A 20 -1.67 -4.85 2.58
N ASP A 21 -1.59 -4.62 1.27
CA ASP A 21 -0.55 -3.82 0.64
C ASP A 21 -0.99 -2.35 0.52
N VAL A 22 -0.04 -1.42 0.48
CA VAL A 22 -0.28 0.02 0.27
C VAL A 22 0.56 0.51 -0.91
N LEU A 23 -0.11 0.97 -1.97
CA LEU A 23 0.54 1.56 -3.15
C LEU A 23 0.58 3.08 -3.04
N ILE A 24 1.77 3.65 -3.14
CA ILE A 24 2.00 5.10 -3.14
C ILE A 24 2.39 5.56 -4.56
N ARG A 25 1.73 6.60 -5.04
CA ARG A 25 2.06 7.34 -6.27
C ARG A 25 2.02 8.84 -6.01
N ASP A 26 3.03 9.56 -6.46
CA ASP A 26 3.12 11.02 -6.35
C ASP A 26 2.90 11.54 -4.91
N GLY A 27 3.45 10.81 -3.92
CA GLY A 27 3.34 11.13 -2.50
C GLY A 27 1.95 10.89 -1.88
N LYS A 28 1.04 10.22 -2.60
CA LYS A 28 -0.33 9.92 -2.15
C LYS A 28 -0.62 8.43 -2.19
N ILE A 29 -1.54 7.99 -1.34
CA ILE A 29 -2.08 6.63 -1.39
C ILE A 29 -2.91 6.50 -2.68
N ALA A 30 -2.49 5.59 -3.56
CA ALA A 30 -3.16 5.30 -4.82
C ALA A 30 -4.09 4.07 -4.70
N ALA A 31 -3.73 3.09 -3.87
CA ALA A 31 -4.55 1.91 -3.58
C ALA A 31 -4.14 1.27 -2.23
N VAL A 32 -5.10 0.59 -1.60
CA VAL A 32 -4.91 -0.28 -0.44
C VAL A 32 -5.66 -1.58 -0.71
N GLY A 33 -5.01 -2.72 -0.52
CA GLY A 33 -5.60 -4.04 -0.76
C GLY A 33 -4.55 -5.13 -0.94
N GLU A 34 -4.98 -6.37 -1.17
CA GLU A 34 -4.06 -7.51 -1.36
C GLU A 34 -3.61 -7.67 -2.82
N GLY A 35 -2.39 -8.18 -3.02
CA GLY A 35 -1.90 -8.59 -4.34
C GLY A 35 -1.50 -7.42 -5.24
N LEU A 36 -1.14 -6.29 -4.65
CA LEU A 36 -0.74 -5.11 -5.41
C LEU A 36 0.71 -5.26 -5.95
N SER A 37 1.00 -4.45 -6.96
CA SER A 37 2.30 -4.36 -7.63
C SER A 37 2.72 -2.90 -7.80
N GLY A 38 4.02 -2.64 -7.69
CA GLY A 38 4.63 -1.33 -7.82
C GLY A 38 6.09 -1.45 -8.22
N ASP A 39 6.71 -0.33 -8.60
CA ASP A 39 8.06 -0.32 -9.17
C ASP A 39 9.13 -0.65 -8.12
N THR A 40 8.97 -0.14 -6.89
CA THR A 40 9.80 -0.46 -5.73
C THR A 40 8.95 -1.16 -4.68
N VAL A 41 9.44 -2.26 -4.12
CA VAL A 41 8.74 -3.04 -3.08
C VAL A 41 9.55 -2.99 -1.78
N ILE A 42 8.86 -2.72 -0.68
CA ILE A 42 9.36 -2.75 0.70
C ILE A 42 8.46 -3.61 1.57
#